data_AF-A0A4U6RAQ5-F1
#
_entry.id   AF-A0A4U6RAQ5-F1
#
_cell.length_a   1.000
_cell.length_b   1.000
_cell.length_c   1.000
_cell.angle_alpha   90.00
_cell.angle_beta   90.00
_cell.angle_gamma   90.00
#
_symmetry.space_group_name_H-M   'P 1'
#
loop_
_entity.id
_entity.type
_entity.pdbx_description
1 polymer ?
#
loop_
_entity_poly.entity_id
_entity_poly.type
_entity_poly.pdbx_seq_one_letter_code
_entity_poly.pdbx_strand_id
1 'polypeptide(L)'
;MQAITELANFSSNYSANRLPAATRQTISLLILDLIGATAAGLRSPLADAARRSALEAYGEGHASIWLTDKRSSIVGAAMANSAAASALDI
;
A
#
# COMPACT_ATOMS: atom_id res chain seq x y z
N MET A 1 -24.63 -14.36 -2.78
CA MET A 1 -24.77 -12.89 -2.98
C MET A 1 -24.85 -12.11 -1.66
N GLN A 2 -25.56 -12.61 -0.63
CA GLN A 2 -25.76 -11.89 0.65
C GLN A 2 -24.45 -11.45 1.35
N ALA A 3 -23.44 -12.33 1.42
CA ALA A 3 -22.17 -12.00 2.10
C ALA A 3 -21.40 -10.82 1.47
N ILE A 4 -21.42 -10.68 0.13
CA ILE A 4 -20.78 -9.54 -0.55
C ILE A 4 -21.52 -8.24 -0.21
N THR A 5 -22.86 -8.28 -0.21
CA THR A 5 -23.68 -7.13 0.17
C THR A 5 -23.45 -6.73 1.63
N GLU A 6 -23.32 -7.69 2.53
CA GLU A 6 -23.02 -7.44 3.94
C GLU A 6 -21.65 -6.78 4.14
N LEU A 7 -20.60 -7.30 3.48
CA LEU A 7 -19.25 -6.71 3.52
C LEU A 7 -19.21 -5.30 2.92
N ALA A 8 -19.92 -5.07 1.82
CA ALA A 8 -20.01 -3.75 1.18
C ALA A 8 -20.73 -2.75 2.11
N ASN A 9 -21.83 -3.17 2.75
CA ASN A 9 -22.56 -2.35 3.71
C ASN A 9 -21.71 -2.03 4.93
N PHE A 10 -20.99 -3.02 5.46
CA PHE A 10 -20.07 -2.80 6.58
C PHE A 10 -18.99 -1.78 6.21
N SER A 11 -18.27 -2.00 5.10
CA SER A 11 -17.11 -1.17 4.72
C SER A 11 -17.49 0.27 4.38
N SER A 12 -18.69 0.49 3.83
CA SER A 12 -19.17 1.83 3.47
C SER A 12 -19.76 2.62 4.64
N ASN A 13 -20.32 1.94 5.65
CA ASN A 13 -21.01 2.60 6.77
C ASN A 13 -20.23 2.59 8.10
N TYR A 14 -19.16 1.80 8.21
CA TYR A 14 -18.39 1.73 9.44
C TYR A 14 -17.62 3.03 9.68
N SER A 15 -17.93 3.73 10.78
CA SER A 15 -17.25 4.97 11.14
C SER A 15 -15.87 4.68 11.72
N ALA A 16 -14.83 5.34 11.18
CA ALA A 16 -13.48 5.28 11.74
C ALA A 16 -13.44 5.68 13.22
N ASN A 17 -14.30 6.60 13.67
CA ASN A 17 -14.39 7.03 15.07
C ASN A 17 -14.82 5.90 16.02
N ARG A 18 -15.37 4.80 15.48
CA ARG A 18 -15.78 3.63 16.23
C ARG A 18 -14.67 2.60 16.45
N LEU A 19 -13.50 2.80 15.84
CA LEU A 19 -12.35 1.92 16.02
C LEU A 19 -11.89 1.92 17.50
N PRO A 20 -11.85 0.75 18.16
CA PRO A 20 -11.31 0.62 19.51
C PRO A 20 -9.87 1.13 19.59
N ALA A 21 -9.48 1.67 20.75
CA ALA A 21 -8.14 2.20 20.96
C ALA A 21 -7.04 1.15 20.70
N ALA A 22 -7.25 -0.09 21.17
CA ALA A 22 -6.34 -1.20 20.91
C ALA A 22 -6.19 -1.49 19.40
N THR A 23 -7.30 -1.47 18.64
CA THR A 23 -7.26 -1.66 17.18
C THR A 23 -6.46 -0.56 16.49
N ARG A 24 -6.63 0.70 16.91
CA ARG A 24 -5.84 1.83 16.37
C ARG A 24 -4.35 1.65 16.65
N GLN A 25 -4.00 1.22 17.85
CA GLN A 25 -2.61 0.94 18.21
C GLN A 25 -2.02 -0.18 17.34
N THR A 26 -2.75 -1.27 17.11
CA THR A 26 -2.33 -2.35 16.21
C THR A 26 -2.16 -1.84 14.78
N ILE A 27 -3.08 -1.03 14.25
CA ILE A 27 -2.94 -0.42 12.91
C ILE A 27 -1.67 0.42 12.82
N SER A 28 -1.35 1.22 13.84
CA SER A 28 -0.10 2.01 13.85
C SER A 28 1.15 1.12 13.79
N LEU A 29 1.16 0.00 14.51
CA LEU A 29 2.27 -0.95 14.45
C LEU A 29 2.38 -1.62 13.08
N LEU A 30 1.25 -2.01 12.47
CA LEU A 30 1.23 -2.60 11.13
C LEU A 30 1.69 -1.62 10.04
N ILE A 31 1.35 -0.33 10.17
CA ILE A 31 1.85 0.70 9.25
C ILE A 31 3.36 0.86 9.40
N LEU A 32 3.88 0.86 10.63
CA LEU A 32 5.31 0.94 10.88
C LEU A 32 6.05 -0.27 10.27
N ASP A 33 5.53 -1.46 10.50
CA ASP A 33 6.03 -2.72 9.95
C ASP A 33 6.04 -2.70 8.41
N LEU A 34 4.93 -2.31 7.78
CA LEU A 34 4.80 -2.18 6.32
C LEU A 34 5.86 -1.25 5.73
N ILE A 35 6.10 -0.08 6.34
CA ILE A 35 7.12 0.86 5.88
C ILE A 35 8.53 0.28 6.10
N GLY A 36 8.74 -0.47 7.17
CA GLY A 36 9.97 -1.22 7.43
C GLY A 36 10.25 -2.27 6.35
N ALA A 37 9.28 -3.12 6.02
CA ALA A 37 9.37 -4.11 4.96
C ALA A 37 9.62 -3.44 3.59
N THR A 38 8.93 -2.33 3.30
CA THR A 38 9.17 -1.52 2.09
C THR A 38 10.61 -1.03 2.03
N ALA A 39 11.16 -0.51 3.13
CA ALA A 39 12.53 -0.03 3.18
C ALA A 39 13.55 -1.16 2.96
N ALA A 40 13.32 -2.33 3.56
CA ALA A 40 14.17 -3.51 3.38
C ALA A 40 14.13 -4.02 1.92
N GLY A 41 12.93 -4.06 1.32
CA GLY A 41 12.71 -4.51 -0.06
C GLY A 41 13.03 -3.48 -1.14
N LEU A 42 13.34 -2.22 -0.78
CA LEU A 42 13.43 -1.07 -1.68
C LEU A 42 14.35 -1.28 -2.89
N ARG A 43 15.50 -1.95 -2.67
CA ARG A 43 16.54 -2.21 -3.68
C ARG A 43 16.50 -3.64 -4.23
N SER A 44 15.42 -4.37 -3.98
CA SER A 44 15.25 -5.69 -4.56
C SER A 44 15.02 -5.60 -6.09
N PRO A 45 15.40 -6.65 -6.86
CA PRO A 45 15.09 -6.70 -8.28
C PRO A 45 13.60 -6.56 -8.59
N LEU A 46 12.74 -7.10 -7.72
CA LEU A 46 11.28 -6.96 -7.85
C LEU A 46 10.85 -5.50 -7.72
N ALA A 47 11.29 -4.81 -6.66
CA ALA A 47 10.94 -3.41 -6.43
C ALA A 47 11.42 -2.51 -7.57
N ASP A 48 12.63 -2.73 -8.09
CA ASP A 48 13.17 -1.98 -9.22
C ASP A 48 12.39 -2.21 -10.52
N ALA A 49 12.01 -3.46 -10.80
CA ALA A 49 11.18 -3.79 -11.96
C ALA A 49 9.79 -3.17 -11.85
N ALA A 50 9.12 -3.34 -10.71
CA ALA A 50 7.78 -2.79 -10.47
C ALA A 50 7.76 -1.27 -10.57
N ARG A 51 8.80 -0.57 -10.08
CA ARG A 51 8.93 0.89 -10.23
C ARG A 51 8.99 1.32 -11.69
N ARG A 52 9.80 0.65 -12.51
CA ARG A 52 9.92 0.96 -13.94
C ARG A 52 8.61 0.70 -14.66
N SER A 53 8.01 -0.48 -14.43
CA SER A 53 6.71 -0.81 -15.01
C SER A 53 5.60 0.15 -14.58
N ALA A 54 5.63 0.64 -13.34
CA ALA A 54 4.67 1.63 -12.87
C ALA A 54 4.74 2.93 -13.69
N LEU A 55 5.95 3.44 -13.94
CA LEU A 55 6.17 4.65 -14.72
C LEU A 55 5.85 4.46 -16.21
N GLU A 56 6.23 3.31 -16.78
CA GLU A 56 6.01 3.00 -18.20
C GLU A 56 4.52 2.76 -18.52
N ALA A 57 3.83 1.97 -17.69
CA ALA A 57 2.46 1.54 -17.96
C ALA A 57 1.39 2.52 -17.47
N TYR A 58 1.65 3.22 -16.36
CA TYR A 58 0.66 4.11 -15.72
C TYR A 58 1.03 5.59 -15.76
N GLY A 59 2.20 5.93 -16.31
CA GLY A 59 2.65 7.30 -16.51
C GLY A 59 3.00 8.06 -15.23
N GLU A 60 3.35 9.32 -15.42
CA GLU A 60 3.63 10.28 -14.35
C GLU A 60 2.34 10.69 -13.61
N GLY A 61 2.49 11.19 -12.39
CA GLY A 61 1.37 11.67 -11.59
C GLY A 61 1.80 12.25 -10.26
N HIS A 62 0.82 12.47 -9.38
CA HIS A 62 1.05 13.11 -8.09
C HIS A 62 1.16 12.12 -6.93
N ALA A 63 1.09 10.80 -7.13
CA ALA A 63 1.25 9.84 -6.03
C ALA A 63 2.73 9.43 -5.88
N SER A 64 3.25 9.48 -4.66
CA SER A 64 4.64 9.15 -4.39
C SER A 64 4.90 7.65 -4.47
N ILE A 65 6.00 7.27 -5.11
CA ILE A 65 6.59 5.95 -4.91
C ILE A 65 7.48 6.04 -3.67
N TRP A 66 7.14 5.28 -2.64
CA TRP A 66 7.71 5.40 -1.29
C TRP A 66 9.22 5.25 -1.30
N LEU A 67 9.87 6.05 -0.44
CA LEU A 67 11.32 6.04 -0.21
C LEU A 67 12.17 6.33 -1.47
N THR A 68 11.57 6.99 -2.46
CA THR A 68 12.22 7.43 -3.70
C THR A 68 11.86 8.89 -4.01
N ASP A 69 12.50 9.47 -5.02
CA ASP A 69 12.16 10.79 -5.59
C ASP A 69 11.10 10.72 -6.69
N LYS A 70 10.54 9.52 -6.96
CA LYS A 70 9.66 9.26 -8.11
C LYS A 70 8.19 9.39 -7.73
N ARG A 71 7.38 9.76 -8.72
CA ARG A 71 5.92 9.83 -8.62
C ARG A 71 5.27 9.19 -9.84
N SER A 72 4.07 8.65 -9.66
CA SER A 72 3.26 8.05 -10.72
C SER A 72 1.78 8.37 -10.48
N SER A 73 0.90 7.82 -11.30
CA SER A 73 -0.53 7.76 -11.00
C SER A 73 -0.79 7.04 -9.67
N ILE A 74 -2.00 7.20 -9.12
CA ILE A 74 -2.41 6.54 -7.87
C ILE A 74 -2.25 5.02 -7.97
N VAL A 75 -2.65 4.43 -9.10
CA VAL A 75 -2.57 2.97 -9.34
C VAL A 75 -1.12 2.52 -9.48
N GLY A 76 -0.33 3.23 -10.27
CA GLY A 76 1.09 2.90 -10.48
C GLY A 76 1.90 2.98 -9.18
N ALA A 77 1.70 4.04 -8.40
CA ALA A 77 2.35 4.19 -7.10
C ALA A 77 1.94 3.11 -6.11
N ALA A 78 0.63 2.79 -6.01
CA ALA A 78 0.15 1.72 -5.13
C ALA A 78 0.76 0.36 -5.50
N MET A 79 0.82 0.03 -6.80
CA MET A 79 1.45 -1.20 -7.30
C MET A 79 2.94 -1.26 -6.94
N ALA A 80 3.70 -0.20 -7.24
CA ALA A 80 5.14 -0.16 -6.97
C ALA A 80 5.45 -0.25 -5.47
N ASN A 81 4.68 0.45 -4.64
CA ASN A 81 4.83 0.44 -3.19
C ASN A 81 4.53 -0.94 -2.60
N SER A 82 3.45 -1.58 -3.07
CA SER A 82 3.08 -2.94 -2.65
C SER A 82 4.15 -3.95 -3.03
N ALA A 83 4.71 -3.85 -4.24
CA ALA A 83 5.77 -4.75 -4.69
C ALA A 83 7.05 -4.59 -3.87
N ALA A 84 7.40 -3.37 -3.46
CA ALA A 84 8.55 -3.14 -2.58
C ALA A 84 8.31 -3.70 -1.16
N ALA A 85 7.10 -3.50 -0.62
CA ALA A 85 6.71 -4.03 0.69
C ALA A 85 6.76 -5.56 0.76
N SER A 86 6.28 -6.25 -0.27
CA SER A 86 6.24 -7.72 -0.30
C SER A 86 7.51 -8.38 -0.84
N ALA A 87 8.55 -7.60 -1.18
CA ALA A 87 9.68 -8.11 -1.95
C ALA A 87 10.51 -9.19 -1.26
N LEU A 88 10.49 -9.21 0.07
CA LEU A 88 11.31 -10.10 0.89
C LEU A 88 10.49 -11.13 1.67
N ASP A 89 9.16 -11.12 1.53
CA ASP A 89 8.25 -12.00 2.27
C ASP A 89 8.42 -11.88 3.81
N ILE A 90 8.52 -10.63 4.28
CA ILE A 90 8.66 -10.25 5.69
C ILE A 90 7.60 -9.23 6.11
#